data_AF-A0A2E8MDR8-F1
#
_entry.id   AF-A0A2E8MDR8-F1
#
_cell.length_a   1.000
_cell.length_b   1.000
_cell.length_c   1.000
_cell.angle_alpha   90.00
_cell.angle_beta   90.00
_cell.angle_gamma   90.00
#
_symmetry.space_group_name_H-M   'P 1'
#
loop_
_entity.id
_entity.type
_entity.pdbx_description
1 polymer ?
#
loop_
_entity_poly.entity_id
_entity_poly.type
_entity_poly.pdbx_seq_one_letter_code
_entity_poly.pdbx_strand_id
1 'polypeptide(L)'
;MTRRAFLFGSSAAVVGTVWLPGLPGLEGKALAAEVTRYPRKLIGRLSSLQLNQPVKFNYPDEGQNSNSLLFRLGQPVGGGI
;
A
#
# COMPACT_ATOMS: atom_id res chain seq x y z
N MET A 1 1.93 18.09 -27.82
CA MET A 1 1.62 17.08 -26.78
C MET A 1 2.86 16.89 -25.92
N THR A 2 2.82 17.18 -24.61
CA THR A 2 4.04 17.21 -23.77
C THR A 2 4.13 15.96 -22.88
N ARG A 3 5.36 15.52 -22.54
CA ARG A 3 5.60 14.37 -21.62
C ARG A 3 4.82 14.49 -20.31
N ARG A 4 4.59 15.72 -19.85
CA ARG A 4 3.84 16.04 -18.62
C ARG A 4 2.35 15.73 -18.76
N ALA A 5 1.75 16.02 -19.92
CA ALA A 5 0.35 15.67 -20.20
C ALA A 5 0.13 14.14 -20.31
N PHE A 6 1.13 13.40 -20.83
CA PHE A 6 1.07 11.94 -20.91
C PHE A 6 1.12 11.28 -19.51
N LEU A 7 1.97 11.77 -18.62
CA LEU A 7 2.08 11.28 -17.22
C LEU A 7 0.83 11.59 -16.38
N PHE A 8 0.13 12.70 -16.64
CA PHE A 8 -1.16 12.97 -15.99
C PHE A 8 -2.30 12.12 -16.58
N GLY A 9 -2.26 11.83 -17.89
CA GLY A 9 -3.24 10.94 -18.53
C GLY A 9 -3.14 9.48 -18.07
N SER A 10 -1.95 8.99 -17.72
CA SER A 10 -1.73 7.62 -17.25
C SER A 10 -2.04 7.38 -15.77
N SER A 11 -2.36 8.44 -15.00
CA SER A 11 -2.75 8.33 -13.59
C SER A 11 -4.26 8.36 -13.35
N ALA A 12 -5.08 8.46 -14.41
CA ALA A 12 -6.50 8.16 -14.33
C ALA A 12 -6.67 6.67 -13.94
N ALA A 13 -7.17 6.45 -12.73
CA ALA A 13 -7.43 5.12 -12.20
C ALA A 13 -8.32 4.34 -13.16
N VAL A 14 -7.78 3.26 -13.75
CA VAL A 14 -8.57 2.25 -14.44
C VAL A 14 -9.41 1.56 -13.37
N VAL A 15 -10.67 1.95 -13.24
CA VAL A 15 -11.69 1.17 -12.54
C VAL A 15 -12.00 -0.03 -13.44
N GLY A 16 -11.25 -1.11 -13.28
CA GLY A 16 -11.50 -2.37 -13.99
C GLY A 16 -12.50 -3.21 -13.21
N THR A 17 -13.66 -3.49 -13.78
CA THR A 17 -14.58 -4.49 -13.22
C THR A 17 -13.95 -5.88 -13.40
N VAL A 18 -13.60 -6.55 -12.30
CA VAL A 18 -13.09 -7.93 -12.34
C VAL A 18 -14.27 -8.88 -12.17
N TRP A 19 -14.47 -9.78 -13.14
CA TRP A 19 -15.44 -10.86 -13.04
C TRP A 19 -14.84 -11.98 -12.17
N LEU A 20 -15.48 -12.33 -11.06
CA LEU A 20 -15.02 -13.34 -10.10
C LEU A 20 -15.95 -14.58 -10.13
N PRO A 21 -15.89 -15.43 -11.17
CA PRO A 21 -16.88 -16.50 -11.38
C PRO A 21 -16.75 -17.69 -10.39
N GLY A 22 -15.77 -17.70 -9.49
CA GLY A 22 -15.41 -18.89 -8.70
C GLY A 22 -15.50 -18.75 -7.17
N LEU A 23 -16.06 -17.67 -6.63
CA LEU A 23 -16.18 -17.48 -5.18
C LEU A 23 -17.57 -17.95 -4.69
N PRO A 24 -17.65 -19.00 -3.84
CA PRO A 24 -18.92 -19.46 -3.27
C PRO A 24 -19.62 -18.32 -2.51
N GLY A 25 -20.87 -18.03 -2.88
CA GLY A 25 -21.65 -16.93 -2.29
C GLY A 25 -21.61 -15.59 -3.06
N LEU A 26 -20.84 -15.50 -4.14
CA LEU A 26 -20.74 -14.30 -5.00
C LEU A 26 -21.11 -14.56 -6.47
N GLU A 27 -21.73 -15.71 -6.77
CA GLU A 27 -22.11 -16.12 -8.12
C GLU A 27 -22.92 -15.04 -8.85
N GLY A 28 -22.42 -14.62 -10.02
CA GLY A 28 -23.11 -13.68 -10.92
C GLY A 28 -23.09 -12.20 -10.48
N LYS A 29 -22.41 -11.84 -9.38
CA LYS A 29 -22.29 -10.44 -8.96
C LYS A 29 -21.05 -9.80 -9.59
N ALA A 30 -21.28 -8.82 -10.47
CA ALA A 30 -20.25 -7.86 -10.85
C ALA A 30 -19.96 -6.97 -9.63
N LEU A 31 -19.05 -7.42 -8.76
CA LEU A 31 -18.50 -6.56 -7.73
C LEU A 31 -17.63 -5.53 -8.45
N ALA A 32 -17.93 -4.25 -8.24
CA ALA A 32 -16.97 -3.21 -8.55
C ALA A 32 -15.71 -3.56 -7.74
N ALA A 33 -14.67 -4.02 -8.42
CA ALA A 33 -13.38 -4.19 -7.80
C ALA A 33 -12.89 -2.77 -7.49
N GLU A 34 -13.19 -2.32 -6.27
CA GLU A 34 -12.67 -1.07 -5.78
C GLU A 34 -11.15 -1.24 -5.71
N VAL A 35 -10.45 -0.52 -6.58
CA VAL A 35 -8.99 -0.49 -6.57
C VAL A 35 -8.57 0.30 -5.35
N THR A 36 -8.58 -0.35 -4.19
CA THR A 36 -8.10 0.23 -2.95
C THR A 36 -6.59 0.33 -3.04
N ARG A 37 -6.10 1.58 -3.12
CA ARG A 37 -4.67 1.86 -3.10
C ARG A 37 -4.19 1.92 -1.66
N TYR A 38 -3.05 1.30 -1.42
CA TYR A 38 -2.33 1.49 -0.17
C TYR A 38 -1.96 2.98 0.01
N PRO A 39 -2.29 3.59 1.15
CA PRO A 39 -2.06 5.01 1.37
C PRO A 39 -0.56 5.30 1.51
N ARG A 40 -0.09 6.45 1.03
CA ARG A 40 1.28 6.90 1.30
C ARG A 40 1.33 7.59 2.65
N LYS A 41 1.64 6.84 3.71
CA LYS A 41 1.74 7.36 5.09
C LYS A 41 3.21 7.65 5.46
N LEU A 42 3.47 8.83 6.01
CA LEU A 42 4.79 9.14 6.59
C LEU A 42 4.90 8.46 7.96
N ILE A 43 5.82 7.49 8.08
CA ILE A 43 6.03 6.73 9.34
C ILE A 43 7.10 7.40 10.21
N GLY A 44 8.19 7.90 9.60
CA GLY A 44 9.28 8.51 10.33
C GLY A 44 10.44 8.94 9.43
N ARG A 45 11.51 9.44 10.04
CA ARG A 45 12.75 9.82 9.34
C ARG A 45 13.87 8.84 9.70
N LEU A 46 14.73 8.51 8.75
CA LEU A 46 15.86 7.61 9.00
C LEU A 46 16.81 8.13 10.09
N SER A 47 17.00 9.45 10.14
CA SER A 47 17.87 10.10 11.14
C SER A 47 17.35 10.02 12.57
N SER A 48 16.04 9.82 12.77
CA SER A 48 15.47 9.66 14.11
C SER A 48 15.43 8.20 14.58
N LEU A 49 15.74 7.23 13.71
CA LEU A 49 15.73 5.82 14.08
C LEU A 49 17.01 5.45 14.83
N GLN A 50 16.82 4.96 16.05
CA GLN A 50 17.90 4.37 16.85
C GLN A 50 18.15 2.93 16.40
N LEU A 51 19.41 2.49 16.50
CA LEU A 51 19.79 1.14 16.12
C LEU A 51 19.08 0.11 17.01
N ASN A 52 18.49 -0.90 16.37
CA ASN A 52 17.79 -2.02 17.02
C ASN A 52 16.65 -1.62 17.97
N GLN A 53 16.09 -0.42 17.81
CA GLN A 53 14.91 0.00 18.56
C GLN A 53 13.66 0.02 17.67
N PRO A 54 12.56 -0.62 18.10
CA PRO A 54 11.30 -0.62 17.36
C PRO A 54 10.60 0.73 17.44
N VAL A 55 10.10 1.19 16.30
CA VAL A 55 9.05 2.21 16.22
C VAL A 55 7.74 1.53 15.85
N LYS A 56 6.74 1.67 16.72
CA LYS A 56 5.38 1.14 16.49
C LYS A 56 4.58 2.12 15.64
N PHE A 57 3.85 1.60 14.66
CA PHE A 57 2.94 2.40 13.84
C PHE A 57 1.85 1.51 13.23
N ASN A 58 0.81 2.15 12.71
CA ASN A 58 -0.27 1.44 12.03
C ASN A 58 -0.26 1.75 10.53
N TYR A 59 -0.38 0.71 9.72
CA TYR A 59 -0.46 0.76 8.27
C TYR A 59 -1.16 -0.50 7.73
N PRO A 60 -2.04 -0.38 6.73
CA PRO A 60 -2.39 0.82 5.98
C PRO A 60 -3.35 1.79 6.69
N ASP A 61 -4.11 1.30 7.66
CA ASP A 61 -5.16 2.03 8.38
C ASP A 61 -4.96 1.93 9.90
N GLU A 62 -5.93 2.39 10.69
CA GLU A 62 -5.93 2.30 12.16
C GLU A 62 -6.68 1.06 12.69
N GLY A 63 -6.92 0.08 11.82
CA GLY A 63 -7.58 -1.17 12.17
C GLY A 63 -6.74 -2.02 13.14
N GLN A 64 -7.42 -2.91 13.85
CA GLN A 64 -6.78 -3.77 14.86
C GLN A 64 -5.67 -4.68 14.29
N ASN A 65 -5.77 -5.02 13.00
CA ASN A 65 -4.83 -5.88 12.28
C ASN A 65 -3.73 -5.12 11.51
N SER A 66 -3.66 -3.79 11.68
CA SER A 66 -2.73 -2.92 10.93
C SER A 66 -1.49 -2.54 11.73
N ASN A 67 -1.25 -3.19 12.87
CA ASN A 67 -0.09 -2.94 13.72
C ASN A 67 1.22 -3.39 13.04
N SER A 68 2.18 -2.48 12.94
CA SER A 68 3.47 -2.68 12.27
C SER A 68 4.63 -2.17 13.13
N LEU A 69 5.84 -2.69 12.85
CA LEU A 69 7.08 -2.31 13.51
C LEU A 69 8.15 -1.89 12.50
N LEU A 70 8.82 -0.78 12.77
CA LEU A 70 9.96 -0.29 11.99
C LEU A 70 11.24 -0.43 12.81
N PHE A 71 12.27 -1.04 12.23
CA PHE A 71 13.58 -1.23 12.85
C PHE A 71 14.70 -0.70 11.95
N ARG A 72 15.74 -0.13 12.59
CA ARG A 72 17.04 0.13 11.96
C ARG A 72 18.03 -0.96 12.39
N LEU A 73 18.49 -1.79 11.47
CA LEU A 73 19.32 -2.97 11.77
C LEU A 73 20.83 -2.75 11.62
N GLY A 74 21.27 -1.61 11.09
CA GLY A 74 22.69 -1.25 10.96
C GLY A 74 23.46 -2.00 9.87
N GLN A 75 22.81 -2.95 9.19
CA GLN A 75 23.33 -3.68 8.05
C GLN A 75 22.23 -3.80 6.98
N PRO A 76 22.60 -3.97 5.70
CA PRO A 76 21.63 -4.29 4.65
C PRO A 76 20.87 -5.58 4.95
N VAL A 77 19.57 -5.59 4.70
CA VAL A 77 18.72 -6.77 4.87
C VAL A 77 17.84 -6.97 3.64
N GLY A 78 17.47 -8.22 3.37
CA GLY A 78 16.52 -8.54 2.32
C GLY A 78 15.17 -7.88 2.59
N GLY A 79 14.65 -7.14 1.61
CA GLY A 79 13.39 -6.40 1.75
C GLY A 79 13.48 -5.14 2.60
N GLY A 80 14.69 -4.69 2.96
CA GLY A 80 14.91 -3.38 3.58
C GLY A 80 14.57 -2.22 2.64
N ILE A 81 14.23 -1.08 3.23
CA ILE A 81 13.97 0.19 2.54
C ILE A 81 15.25 1.01 2.48
#